data_AF-M2C3C3-F1
#
_entry.id   AF-M2C3C3-F1
#
_cell.length_a   1.000
_cell.length_b   1.000
_cell.length_c   1.000
_cell.angle_alpha   90.00
_cell.angle_beta   90.00
_cell.angle_gamma   90.00
#
_symmetry.space_group_name_H-M   'P 1'
#
loop_
_entity.id
_entity.type
_entity.pdbx_description
1 polymer ?
#
loop_
_entity_poly.entity_id
_entity_poly.type
_entity_poly.pdbx_seq_one_letter_code
_entity_poly.pdbx_strand_id
1 'polypeptide(L)'
;MAVSVEDVKKAVTRQEYLTLTAGDDGNALMALERASLWVKGKVISTGNEFDEENEVIKTAIITRSVYELFSFVGFESRAKQKAEDARELLESYFGNTAGGENREMNPIAGAIRVP
;
A
#
# COMPACT_ATOMS: atom_id res chain seq x y z
N MET A 1 -9.22 4.43 -13.82
CA MET A 1 -8.25 4.36 -12.71
C MET A 1 -7.80 5.77 -12.41
N ALA A 2 -8.10 6.26 -11.21
CA ALA A 2 -7.76 7.62 -10.79
C ALA A 2 -6.25 7.88 -10.61
N VAL A 3 -5.44 6.82 -10.53
CA VAL A 3 -3.97 6.85 -10.46
C VAL A 3 -3.36 6.42 -11.81
N SER A 4 -2.29 7.09 -12.22
CA SER A 4 -1.60 6.86 -13.50
C SER A 4 -0.12 6.47 -13.33
N VAL A 5 0.51 6.05 -14.43
CA VAL A 5 1.96 5.78 -14.48
C VAL A 5 2.78 7.02 -14.12
N GLU A 6 2.30 8.23 -14.45
CA GLU A 6 2.99 9.47 -14.09
C GLU A 6 3.02 9.71 -12.58
N ASP A 7 2.03 9.19 -11.83
CA ASP A 7 2.03 9.29 -10.38
C ASP A 7 3.06 8.34 -9.75
N VAL A 8 3.27 7.17 -10.36
CA VAL A 8 4.36 6.25 -10.00
C VAL A 8 5.72 6.88 -10.28
N LYS A 9 5.89 7.53 -11.43
CA LYS A 9 7.13 8.25 -11.79
C LYS A 9 7.47 9.37 -10.79
N LYS A 10 6.46 10.03 -10.20
CA LYS A 10 6.65 11.04 -9.15
C LYS A 10 6.99 10.43 -7.78
N ALA A 11 6.60 9.18 -7.53
CA ALA A 11 6.78 8.51 -6.25
C ALA A 11 8.18 7.93 -6.03
N VAL A 12 8.99 7.84 -7.09
CA VAL A 12 10.36 7.31 -7.05
C VAL A 12 11.30 8.22 -7.82
N THR A 13 12.61 8.08 -7.63
CA THR A 13 13.57 8.81 -8.47
C THR A 13 13.52 8.29 -9.92
N ARG A 14 13.94 9.11 -10.88
CA ARG A 14 14.04 8.69 -12.30
C ARG A 14 14.91 7.43 -12.48
N GLN A 15 16.01 7.35 -11.74
CA GLN A 15 16.92 6.20 -11.80
C GLN A 15 16.27 4.93 -11.22
N GLU A 16 15.55 5.05 -10.11
CA GLU A 16 14.76 3.95 -9.57
C GLU A 16 13.68 3.54 -10.56
N TYR A 17 12.93 4.47 -11.14
CA TYR A 17 11.89 4.14 -12.12
C TYR A 17 12.43 3.28 -13.26
N LEU A 18 13.54 3.70 -13.89
CA LEU A 18 14.16 2.93 -14.98
C LEU A 18 14.62 1.54 -14.52
N THR A 19 15.21 1.44 -13.32
CA THR A 19 15.66 0.17 -12.76
C THR A 19 14.48 -0.77 -12.49
N LEU A 20 13.44 -0.24 -11.85
CA LEU A 20 12.27 -0.96 -11.39
C LEU A 20 11.36 -1.44 -12.52
N THR A 21 11.31 -0.71 -13.62
CA THR A 21 10.44 -0.99 -14.77
C THR A 21 11.19 -1.62 -15.94
N ALA A 22 12.52 -1.77 -15.85
CA ALA A 22 13.40 -2.05 -16.99
C ALA A 22 13.23 -1.05 -18.15
N GLY A 23 12.76 0.17 -17.85
CA GLY A 23 12.47 1.21 -18.85
C GLY A 23 11.16 1.01 -19.62
N ASP A 24 10.30 0.07 -19.21
CA ASP A 24 9.02 -0.22 -19.86
C ASP A 24 7.83 0.18 -18.97
N ASP A 25 7.08 1.19 -19.41
CA ASP A 25 5.87 1.68 -18.73
C ASP A 25 4.79 0.58 -18.60
N GLY A 26 4.82 -0.48 -19.42
CA GLY A 26 3.97 -1.66 -19.27
C GLY A 26 4.15 -2.37 -17.93
N ASN A 27 5.38 -2.40 -17.39
CA ASN A 27 5.65 -2.97 -16.06
C ASN A 27 5.05 -2.11 -14.95
N ALA A 28 5.10 -0.78 -15.09
CA ALA A 28 4.44 0.14 -14.15
C ALA A 28 2.91 0.02 -14.21
N LEU A 29 2.33 -0.14 -15.41
CA LEU A 29 0.90 -0.35 -15.58
C LEU A 29 0.42 -1.64 -14.90
N MET A 30 1.11 -2.77 -15.11
CA MET A 30 0.79 -4.03 -14.44
C MET A 30 0.91 -3.91 -12.91
N ALA A 31 1.93 -3.21 -12.42
CA ALA A 31 2.10 -2.95 -10.99
C ALA A 31 0.93 -2.13 -10.42
N LEU A 32 0.46 -1.11 -11.14
CA LEU A 32 -0.71 -0.31 -10.76
C LEU A 32 -2.00 -1.14 -10.71
N GLU A 33 -2.25 -1.98 -11.70
CA GLU A 33 -3.43 -2.85 -11.74
C GLU A 33 -3.48 -3.82 -10.55
N ARG A 34 -2.34 -4.48 -10.26
CA ARG A 34 -2.21 -5.38 -9.10
C ARG A 34 -2.39 -4.64 -7.78
N ALA A 35 -1.78 -3.46 -7.66
CA ALA A 35 -1.89 -2.62 -6.48
C ALA A 35 -3.33 -2.16 -6.24
N SER A 36 -4.03 -1.73 -7.30
CA SER A 36 -5.44 -1.33 -7.23
C SER A 36 -6.34 -2.46 -6.72
N LEU A 37 -6.18 -3.67 -7.27
CA LEU A 37 -6.93 -4.85 -6.81
C LEU A 37 -6.64 -5.18 -5.35
N TRP A 38 -5.38 -5.10 -4.93
CA TRP A 38 -4.98 -5.36 -3.55
C TRP A 38 -5.60 -4.34 -2.59
N VAL A 39 -5.51 -3.04 -2.89
CA VAL A 39 -6.07 -1.97 -2.06
C VAL A 39 -7.59 -2.09 -2.00
N LYS A 40 -8.25 -2.36 -3.12
CA LYS A 40 -9.69 -2.60 -3.18
C LYS A 40 -10.11 -3.74 -2.26
N GLY A 41 -9.41 -4.87 -2.30
CA GLY A 41 -9.67 -5.98 -1.39
C GLY A 41 -9.51 -5.60 0.08
N LYS A 42 -8.46 -4.84 0.42
CA LYS A 42 -8.20 -4.38 1.78
C LYS A 42 -9.28 -3.44 2.30
N VAL A 43 -9.68 -2.43 1.52
CA VAL A 43 -10.74 -1.49 1.91
C VAL A 43 -12.06 -2.23 2.10
N ILE A 44 -12.47 -3.06 1.13
CA ILE A 44 -13.74 -3.81 1.21
C ILE A 44 -13.76 -4.74 2.44
N SER A 45 -12.60 -5.31 2.83
CA SER A 45 -12.51 -6.18 4.01
C SER A 45 -12.82 -5.48 5.35
N THR A 46 -12.75 -4.15 5.39
CA THR A 46 -13.12 -3.35 6.57
C THR A 46 -14.61 -3.02 6.64
N GLY A 47 -15.38 -3.38 5.61
CA GLY A 47 -16.79 -2.98 5.46
C GLY A 47 -17.00 -1.60 4.85
N ASN A 48 -15.92 -0.89 4.47
CA ASN A 48 -15.98 0.40 3.79
C ASN A 48 -16.10 0.25 2.26
N GLU A 49 -16.63 1.28 1.61
CA GLU A 49 -16.70 1.38 0.15
C GLU A 49 -15.34 1.77 -0.44
N PHE A 50 -15.02 1.22 -1.62
CA PHE A 50 -13.84 1.60 -2.37
C PHE A 50 -14.16 2.77 -3.32
N ASP A 51 -13.65 3.94 -2.96
CA ASP A 51 -13.73 5.17 -3.77
C ASP A 51 -12.37 5.48 -4.40
N GLU A 52 -12.28 5.43 -5.74
CA GLU A 52 -11.04 5.75 -6.47
C GLU A 52 -10.62 7.22 -6.33
N GLU A 53 -11.53 8.12 -5.95
CA GLU A 53 -11.20 9.53 -5.77
C GLU A 53 -10.66 9.86 -4.37
N ASN A 54 -10.79 8.94 -3.41
CA ASN A 54 -10.27 9.10 -2.06
C ASN A 54 -8.72 9.16 -2.06
N GLU A 55 -8.16 10.23 -1.50
CA GLU A 55 -6.71 10.48 -1.48
C GLU A 55 -5.91 9.42 -0.71
N VAL A 56 -6.49 8.79 0.33
CA VAL A 56 -5.87 7.67 1.05
C VAL A 56 -5.78 6.44 0.15
N ILE A 57 -6.84 6.15 -0.59
CA ILE A 57 -6.89 5.05 -1.56
C ILE A 57 -5.87 5.30 -2.69
N LYS A 58 -5.86 6.48 -3.30
CA LYS A 58 -4.88 6.86 -4.33
C LYS A 58 -3.44 6.68 -3.83
N THR A 59 -3.14 7.19 -2.64
CA THR A 59 -1.82 7.10 -2.03
C THR A 59 -1.43 5.65 -1.72
N ALA A 60 -2.35 4.84 -1.23
CA ALA A 60 -2.12 3.42 -0.97
C ALA A 60 -1.87 2.64 -2.26
N ILE A 61 -2.59 2.95 -3.36
CA ILE A 61 -2.36 2.33 -4.67
C ILE A 61 -0.98 2.67 -5.20
N ILE A 62 -0.57 3.95 -5.14
CA ILE A 62 0.77 4.37 -5.57
C ILE A 62 1.83 3.64 -4.75
N THR A 63 1.73 3.67 -3.42
CA THR A 63 2.69 3.02 -2.51
C THR A 63 2.78 1.51 -2.76
N ARG A 64 1.63 0.85 -2.94
CA ARG A 64 1.57 -0.59 -3.22
C ARG A 64 2.08 -0.92 -4.62
N SER A 65 1.92 -0.04 -5.60
CA SER A 65 2.50 -0.24 -6.94
C SER A 65 4.03 -0.20 -6.90
N VAL A 66 4.61 0.68 -6.07
CA VAL A 66 6.06 0.73 -5.82
C VAL A 66 6.54 -0.55 -5.11
N TYR A 67 5.73 -1.14 -4.22
CA TYR A 67 5.99 -2.50 -3.70
C TYR A 67 6.10 -3.52 -4.83
N GLU A 68 5.13 -3.56 -5.76
CA GLU A 68 5.09 -4.59 -6.82
C GLU A 68 6.34 -4.47 -7.70
N LEU A 69 6.77 -3.23 -7.97
CA LEU A 69 7.98 -2.92 -8.72
C LEU A 69 9.27 -3.35 -7.99
N PHE A 70 9.40 -3.04 -6.69
CA PHE A 70 10.56 -3.53 -5.92
C PHE A 70 10.58 -5.06 -5.83
N SER A 71 9.41 -5.68 -5.70
CA SER A 71 9.27 -7.14 -5.70
C SER A 71 9.67 -7.74 -7.04
N PHE A 72 9.29 -7.10 -8.15
CA PHE A 72 9.61 -7.54 -9.51
C PHE A 72 11.13 -7.63 -9.74
N VAL A 73 11.91 -6.67 -9.23
CA VAL A 73 13.38 -6.68 -9.34
C VAL A 73 14.11 -7.39 -8.20
N GLY A 74 13.38 -8.07 -7.29
CA GLY A 74 13.97 -8.84 -6.20
C GLY A 74 14.49 -8.03 -5.01
N PHE A 75 14.09 -6.76 -4.86
CA PHE A 75 14.47 -5.90 -3.73
C PHE A 75 13.53 -6.09 -2.54
N GLU A 76 13.55 -7.29 -1.95
CA GLU A 76 12.55 -7.72 -0.96
C GLU A 76 12.43 -6.84 0.29
N SER A 77 13.55 -6.35 0.83
CA SER A 77 13.51 -5.49 2.03
C SER A 77 12.78 -4.17 1.79
N ARG A 78 13.06 -3.52 0.65
CA ARG A 78 12.37 -2.29 0.24
C ARG A 78 10.92 -2.55 -0.14
N ALA A 79 10.64 -3.67 -0.79
CA ALA A 79 9.29 -4.09 -1.07
C ALA A 79 8.50 -4.21 0.25
N LYS A 80 8.96 -5.01 1.21
CA LYS A 80 8.28 -5.21 2.49
C LYS A 80 7.93 -3.90 3.21
N GLN A 81 8.88 -2.95 3.27
CA GLN A 81 8.62 -1.61 3.81
C GLN A 81 7.45 -0.91 3.11
N LYS A 82 7.38 -0.96 1.77
CA LYS A 82 6.26 -0.36 1.01
C LYS A 82 4.93 -1.07 1.23
N ALA A 83 4.95 -2.39 1.42
CA ALA A 83 3.74 -3.12 1.79
C ALA A 83 3.22 -2.71 3.17
N GLU A 84 4.14 -2.53 4.14
CA GLU A 84 3.83 -2.06 5.48
C GLU A 84 3.29 -0.63 5.46
N ASP A 85 3.97 0.30 4.78
CA ASP A 85 3.54 1.70 4.61
C ASP A 85 2.10 1.78 4.07
N ALA A 86 1.81 1.05 2.98
CA ALA A 86 0.48 1.04 2.37
C ALA A 86 -0.58 0.45 3.31
N ARG A 87 -0.22 -0.60 4.07
CA ARG A 87 -1.13 -1.25 5.01
C ARG A 87 -1.42 -0.34 6.21
N GLU A 88 -0.40 0.25 6.81
CA GLU A 88 -0.54 1.15 7.95
C GLU A 88 -1.36 2.39 7.58
N LEU A 89 -1.16 2.92 6.37
CA LEU A 89 -1.99 4.00 5.85
C LEU A 89 -3.48 3.59 5.78
N LEU A 90 -3.79 2.45 5.16
CA LEU A 90 -5.17 1.97 5.05
C LEU A 90 -5.78 1.69 6.43
N GLU A 91 -5.04 1.04 7.33
CA GLU A 91 -5.54 0.69 8.65
C GLU A 91 -5.77 1.91 9.54
N SER A 92 -4.93 2.95 9.42
CA SER A 92 -5.11 4.20 10.16
C SER A 92 -6.39 4.95 9.80
N TYR A 93 -6.91 4.74 8.58
CA TYR A 93 -8.08 5.46 8.06
C TYR A 93 -9.35 4.60 8.07
N PHE A 94 -9.28 3.34 7.64
CA PHE A 94 -10.42 2.45 7.48
C PHE A 94 -10.59 1.43 8.62
N GLY A 95 -9.60 1.32 9.52
CA GLY A 95 -9.57 0.28 10.56
C GLY A 95 -8.93 -1.02 10.09
N ASN A 96 -9.01 -2.06 10.92
CA ASN A 96 -8.25 -3.30 10.73
C ASN A 96 -8.61 -4.00 9.40
N THR A 97 -7.60 -4.26 8.56
CA THR A 97 -7.79 -4.92 7.26
C THR A 97 -7.56 -6.43 7.35
N ALA A 98 -8.26 -7.23 6.54
CA ALA A 98 -8.09 -8.68 6.57
C ALA A 98 -6.65 -9.10 6.23
N GLY A 99 -6.03 -9.94 7.05
CA GLY A 99 -4.64 -10.36 6.89
C GLY A 99 -3.61 -9.34 7.41
N GLY A 100 -4.04 -8.29 8.11
CA GLY A 100 -3.20 -7.71 9.15
C GLY A 100 -2.98 -8.77 10.22
N GLU A 101 -1.74 -8.98 10.64
CA GLU A 101 -1.51 -9.74 11.87
C GLU A 101 -2.38 -9.08 12.94
N ASN A 102 -3.16 -9.88 13.68
CA ASN A 102 -3.73 -9.41 14.93
C ASN A 102 -2.54 -9.03 15.80
N ARG A 103 -2.08 -7.77 15.69
CA ARG A 103 -1.25 -7.14 16.71
C ARG A 103 -2.18 -7.12 17.91
N GLU A 104 -2.09 -8.18 18.74
CA GLU A 104 -2.80 -8.26 20.00
C GLU A 104 -2.65 -6.90 20.66
N MET A 105 -3.78 -6.21 20.79
CA MET A 105 -3.86 -4.92 21.43
C MET A 105 -3.39 -5.14 22.86
N ASN A 106 -2.13 -4.78 23.13
CA ASN A 106 -1.47 -5.06 24.40
C ASN A 106 -2.31 -4.40 25.52
N PRO A 107 -2.98 -5.14 26.42
CA PRO A 107 -3.98 -4.56 27.33
C PRO A 107 -3.41 -3.67 28.45
N ILE A 108 -2.14 -3.29 28.41
CA ILE A 108 -1.43 -2.74 29.58
C ILE A 108 -1.84 -1.29 29.91
N ALA A 109 -2.62 -0.60 29.07
CA ALA A 109 -3.14 0.74 29.39
C ALA A 109 -4.38 0.75 30.31
N GLY A 110 -4.88 -0.40 30.78
CA GLY A 110 -6.13 -0.49 31.55
C GLY A 110 -6.02 -0.81 33.04
N ALA A 111 -4.83 -1.06 33.58
CA ALA A 111 -4.67 -1.57 34.95
C ALA A 111 -3.95 -0.57 35.89
N ILE A 112 -4.56 0.60 36.09
CA ILE A 112 -4.44 1.28 37.39
C ILE A 112 -5.85 1.61 37.84
N ARG A 113 -6.45 0.65 38.57
CA ARG A 113 -7.57 0.92 39.46
C ARG A 113 -7.09 0.71 40.89
N VAL A 114 -6.92 1.85 41.57
CA VAL A 114 -7.19 2.15 42.99
C VAL A 114 -6.37 1.40 44.07
N PRO A 115 -6.14 2.03 45.25
CA PRO A 115 -7.14 2.68 46.11
C PRO A 115 -7.48 4.13 45.78
#